data_AF-A0A9Q0HVA1-F1
#
_entry.id   AF-A0A9Q0HVA1-F1
#
_cell.length_a   1.000
_cell.length_b   1.000
_cell.length_c   1.000
_cell.angle_alpha   90.00
_cell.angle_beta   90.00
_cell.angle_gamma   90.00
#
_symmetry.space_group_name_H-M   'P 1'
#
loop_
_entity.id
_entity.type
_entity.pdbx_description
1 polymer ?
#
loop_
_entity_poly.entity_id
_entity_poly.type
_entity_poly.pdbx_seq_one_letter_code
_entity_poly.pdbx_strand_id
1 'polypeptide(L)'
;MRVYIYMINCCSVVPSPNKCALKNPRINPNTIAEKEKERETDEAAVQQFNFNQIERFQFMAVPRPTLLCFSCVCLLLSCKFLQIESLSVGINYGQIANNLPSPHRVKWLLQSLNIKRVKLYDADPNVLTAFINTEVEFIVGIGNENVSAMVDPVKAQAWVQQHVQLYLPNTRITCISVGNEIYTGNDTVLKTNLLPAIQSVYQALVTLGLDKQVNVTTAHKLDILGSSYPPSAGSFRPDVAEYLQPLLNFHSMTKSPFLINAYPYFAYKANPGNVPLEYVLFQPNAGVTDPNTKLNYDNMLYAQLDSVYAAIQAMGHADIEVKISETGWPSKGDPDEPGANPQYAAIYNGNLLQRIEMKQGTPLKPYVPVDTYVFALFNEDMKPGPASERNYGLFNPDGTPAYNIGLNGYLPPLASDAISMVVNLVSLLVFTFIAMILA
;
A
#
# COMPACT_ATOMS: atom_id res chain seq x y z
N MET A 1 38.12 -46.21 26.90
CA MET A 1 38.42 -47.30 25.94
C MET A 1 38.65 -46.65 24.57
N ARG A 2 39.90 -46.64 24.07
CA ARG A 2 40.41 -46.37 22.68
C ARG A 2 39.95 -45.05 21.99
N VAL A 3 40.72 -43.96 21.84
CA VAL A 3 42.05 -43.62 21.23
C VAL A 3 42.06 -43.51 19.69
N TYR A 4 42.70 -42.41 19.21
CA TYR A 4 43.23 -41.99 17.87
C TYR A 4 42.37 -40.93 17.12
N ILE A 5 42.71 -39.63 17.05
CA ILE A 5 43.86 -38.88 16.45
C ILE A 5 43.81 -38.84 14.92
N TYR A 6 43.71 -37.63 14.32
CA TYR A 6 44.76 -37.03 13.46
C TYR A 6 44.50 -35.52 13.22
N MET A 7 45.37 -34.69 13.81
CA MET A 7 45.80 -33.41 13.26
C MET A 7 46.89 -33.69 12.22
N ILE A 8 46.93 -32.92 11.12
CA ILE A 8 48.16 -32.68 10.37
C ILE A 8 48.31 -31.16 10.18
N ASN A 9 49.38 -30.65 10.77
CA ASN A 9 50.04 -29.37 10.49
C ASN A 9 51.28 -29.68 9.63
N CYS A 10 51.67 -28.81 8.69
CA CYS A 10 53.05 -28.30 8.58
C CYS A 10 53.32 -27.44 7.33
N CYS A 11 54.03 -26.34 7.59
CA CYS A 11 55.09 -25.64 6.81
C CYS A 11 54.72 -25.01 5.46
N SER A 12 54.77 -23.68 5.29
CA SER A 12 55.96 -22.78 5.25
C SER A 12 57.00 -23.18 4.21
N VAL A 13 57.22 -22.32 3.20
CA VAL A 13 58.53 -21.81 2.72
C VAL A 13 58.31 -20.98 1.43
N VAL A 14 58.90 -19.78 1.43
CA VAL A 14 59.06 -18.82 0.32
C VAL A 14 60.24 -19.26 -0.56
N PRO A 15 60.26 -18.95 -1.86
CA PRO A 15 61.36 -18.12 -2.36
C PRO A 15 60.93 -17.02 -3.36
N SER A 16 61.60 -15.87 -3.22
CA SER A 16 61.76 -14.73 -4.16
C SER A 16 63.03 -14.99 -5.03
N PRO A 17 63.52 -14.14 -5.99
CA PRO A 17 62.98 -12.97 -6.73
C PRO A 17 63.19 -13.03 -8.28
N ASN A 18 62.55 -12.11 -9.04
CA ASN A 18 63.14 -11.22 -10.07
C ASN A 18 62.01 -10.47 -10.82
N LYS A 19 61.77 -9.18 -10.53
CA LYS A 19 62.31 -7.96 -11.21
C LYS A 19 61.85 -7.76 -12.67
N CYS A 20 60.87 -6.86 -12.84
CA CYS A 20 60.71 -5.86 -13.92
C CYS A 20 59.56 -4.91 -13.51
N ALA A 21 59.80 -3.84 -12.76
CA ALA A 21 60.11 -2.49 -13.25
C ALA A 21 59.02 -1.87 -14.14
N LEU A 22 58.06 -1.13 -13.55
CA LEU A 22 57.39 0.00 -14.18
C LEU A 22 57.13 1.11 -13.13
N LYS A 23 57.41 2.34 -13.56
CA LYS A 23 57.68 3.54 -12.77
C LYS A 23 56.40 4.22 -12.26
N ASN A 24 56.48 4.72 -11.03
CA ASN A 24 55.60 5.74 -10.46
C ASN A 24 55.79 7.09 -11.20
N PRO A 25 54.74 7.77 -11.68
CA PRO A 25 54.86 9.17 -12.08
C PRO A 25 54.84 10.08 -10.86
N ARG A 26 55.90 10.89 -10.75
CA ARG A 26 55.98 12.03 -9.82
C ARG A 26 54.95 13.09 -10.22
N ILE A 27 54.16 13.54 -9.25
CA ILE A 27 53.31 14.72 -9.39
C ILE A 27 54.24 15.95 -9.40
N ASN A 28 54.17 16.72 -10.48
CA ASN A 28 54.93 17.95 -10.70
C ASN A 28 54.21 19.11 -9.98
N PRO A 29 54.87 19.86 -9.07
CA PRO A 29 54.25 20.99 -8.37
C PRO A 29 53.90 22.20 -9.27
N ASN A 30 54.31 22.22 -10.54
CA ASN A 30 54.06 23.34 -11.45
C ASN A 30 52.70 23.30 -12.17
N THR A 31 51.84 22.29 -11.95
CA THR A 31 50.50 22.22 -12.58
C THR A 31 49.35 22.72 -11.70
N ILE A 32 49.65 23.23 -10.50
CA ILE A 32 48.67 23.89 -9.61
C ILE A 32 48.70 25.42 -9.81
N ALA A 33 49.86 25.99 -10.15
CA ALA A 33 50.02 27.42 -10.39
C ALA A 33 49.46 27.93 -11.75
N GLU A 34 49.22 27.05 -12.72
CA GLU A 34 48.59 27.42 -14.00
C GLU A 34 47.05 27.37 -13.96
N LYS A 35 46.45 26.68 -12.98
CA LYS A 35 44.98 26.63 -12.83
C LYS A 35 44.39 27.67 -11.87
N GLU A 36 45.22 28.35 -11.09
CA GLU A 36 44.80 29.51 -10.29
C GLU A 36 44.92 30.83 -11.08
N LYS A 37 45.77 30.88 -12.11
CA LYS A 37 45.94 32.07 -12.96
C LYS A 37 44.84 32.28 -14.02
N GLU A 38 44.13 31.21 -14.42
CA GLU A 38 42.94 31.30 -15.28
C GLU A 38 41.65 31.64 -14.51
N ARG A 39 41.64 31.49 -13.18
CA ARG A 39 40.48 31.83 -12.33
C ARG A 39 40.52 33.29 -11.83
N GLU A 40 41.71 33.89 -11.74
CA GLU A 40 41.88 35.34 -11.45
C GLU A 40 41.71 36.25 -12.69
N THR A 41 41.73 35.71 -13.91
CA THR A 41 41.48 36.48 -15.14
C THR A 41 40.00 36.64 -15.50
N ASP A 42 39.11 35.83 -14.93
CA ASP A 42 37.65 35.98 -15.10
C ASP A 42 36.98 36.82 -14.00
N GLU A 43 37.61 37.00 -12.83
CA GLU A 43 37.13 37.89 -11.76
C GLU A 43 37.57 39.37 -11.95
N ALA A 44 38.56 39.63 -12.80
CA ALA A 44 39.01 40.99 -13.14
C ALA A 44 38.27 41.62 -14.35
N ALA A 45 37.38 40.88 -15.03
CA ALA A 45 36.59 41.38 -16.17
C ALA A 45 35.20 41.93 -15.78
N VAL A 46 34.86 41.99 -14.49
CA VAL A 46 33.56 42.48 -13.99
C VAL A 46 33.65 43.88 -13.32
N GLN A 47 34.83 44.50 -13.31
CA GLN A 47 35.02 45.83 -12.69
C GLN A 47 35.67 46.85 -13.62
N GLN A 48 35.00 47.17 -14.72
CA GLN A 48 35.18 48.48 -15.36
C GLN A 48 34.02 48.79 -16.33
N PHE A 49 32.89 49.25 -15.78
CA PHE A 49 32.01 50.14 -16.53
C PHE A 49 31.66 51.35 -15.68
N ASN A 50 32.03 52.50 -16.25
CA ASN A 50 31.99 53.85 -15.70
C ASN A 50 30.58 54.23 -15.20
N PHE A 51 30.50 54.66 -13.94
CA PHE A 51 29.44 55.52 -13.43
C PHE A 51 29.55 56.89 -14.13
N ASN A 52 28.96 57.05 -15.32
CA ASN A 52 28.62 58.36 -15.91
C ASN A 52 27.78 58.27 -17.21
N GLN A 53 26.82 57.33 -17.29
CA GLN A 53 25.69 57.45 -18.21
C GLN A 53 24.40 56.95 -17.53
N ILE A 54 23.97 57.69 -16.52
CA ILE A 54 22.59 57.64 -16.01
C ILE A 54 21.92 58.92 -16.47
N GLU A 55 21.60 59.04 -17.75
CA GLU A 55 20.51 59.91 -18.21
C GLU A 55 19.95 59.33 -19.51
N ARG A 56 18.62 59.13 -19.51
CA ARG A 56 17.75 58.79 -20.66
C ARG A 56 17.68 57.32 -21.07
N PHE A 57 16.96 56.53 -20.26
CA PHE A 57 15.97 55.61 -20.81
C PHE A 57 14.65 55.80 -20.07
N GLN A 58 13.64 56.28 -20.81
CA GLN A 58 12.29 56.44 -20.32
C GLN A 58 11.74 55.08 -19.87
N PHE A 59 11.21 55.03 -18.65
CA PHE A 59 10.31 53.97 -18.22
C PHE A 59 9.15 53.88 -19.22
N MET A 60 9.13 52.85 -20.07
CA MET A 60 7.86 52.35 -20.57
C MET A 60 7.20 51.60 -19.42
N ALA A 61 6.17 52.21 -18.85
CA ALA A 61 5.33 51.58 -17.85
C ALA A 61 4.70 50.33 -18.45
N VAL A 62 5.17 49.16 -18.04
CA VAL A 62 4.44 47.90 -18.29
C VAL A 62 3.08 48.04 -17.59
N PRO A 63 1.96 47.85 -18.29
CA PRO A 63 0.65 48.03 -17.67
C PRO A 63 0.51 47.08 -16.46
N ARG A 64 0.01 47.60 -15.33
CA ARG A 64 -0.22 46.82 -14.08
C ARG A 64 -0.83 45.40 -14.28
N PRO A 65 -1.75 45.14 -15.24
CA PRO A 65 -2.25 43.76 -15.46
C PRO A 65 -1.18 42.77 -15.97
N THR A 66 -0.14 43.21 -16.67
CA THR A 66 0.90 42.30 -17.22
C THR A 66 1.89 41.83 -16.15
N LEU A 67 2.18 42.66 -15.14
CA LEU A 67 2.96 42.24 -13.96
C LEU A 67 2.20 41.25 -13.09
N LEU A 68 0.87 41.41 -12.96
CA LEU A 68 0.00 40.47 -12.25
C LEU A 68 -0.06 39.11 -12.96
N CYS A 69 -0.15 39.09 -14.29
CA CYS A 69 -0.08 37.85 -15.07
C CYS A 69 1.28 37.14 -14.92
N PHE A 70 2.40 37.88 -14.95
CA PHE A 70 3.72 37.29 -14.76
C PHE A 70 3.91 36.74 -13.34
N SER A 71 3.39 37.44 -12.32
CA SER A 71 3.37 36.95 -10.93
C SER A 71 2.51 35.70 -10.75
N CYS A 72 1.35 35.60 -11.41
CA CYS A 72 0.53 34.40 -11.41
C CYS A 72 1.21 33.23 -12.13
N VAL A 73 1.87 33.47 -13.26
CA VAL A 73 2.60 32.43 -14.01
C VAL A 73 3.82 31.93 -13.23
N CYS A 74 4.56 32.83 -12.55
CA CYS A 74 5.66 32.44 -11.66
C CYS A 74 5.17 31.71 -10.40
N LEU A 75 4.00 32.07 -9.83
CA LEU A 75 3.36 31.31 -8.75
C LEU A 75 2.95 29.90 -9.22
N LEU A 76 2.41 29.77 -10.43
CA LEU A 76 2.08 28.47 -11.06
C LEU A 76 3.34 27.62 -11.38
N LEU A 77 4.46 28.25 -11.71
CA LEU A 77 5.75 27.58 -11.98
C LEU A 77 6.59 27.33 -10.72
N SER A 78 6.29 28.01 -9.60
CA SER A 78 6.95 27.83 -8.29
C SER A 78 6.29 26.78 -7.40
N CYS A 79 5.23 26.11 -7.89
CA CYS A 79 4.84 24.81 -7.37
C CYS A 79 6.00 23.85 -7.64
N LYS A 80 6.97 23.84 -6.72
CA LYS A 80 7.76 22.65 -6.48
C LYS A 80 6.74 21.53 -6.40
N PHE A 81 6.83 20.55 -7.29
CA PHE A 81 6.21 19.26 -7.07
C PHE A 81 6.78 18.80 -5.72
N LEU A 82 6.06 19.08 -4.64
CA LEU A 82 6.06 18.22 -3.49
C LEU A 82 5.68 16.88 -4.12
N GLN A 83 6.67 16.01 -4.30
CA GLN A 83 6.38 14.59 -4.30
C GLN A 83 5.73 14.36 -2.93
N ILE A 84 4.41 14.50 -2.89
CA ILE A 84 3.62 13.89 -1.83
C ILE A 84 4.01 12.42 -1.96
N GLU A 85 4.76 11.90 -0.98
CA GLU A 85 5.05 10.48 -0.95
C GLU A 85 3.71 9.76 -1.10
N SER A 86 3.62 8.81 -2.05
CA SER A 86 2.41 8.00 -2.15
C SER A 86 2.20 7.35 -0.81
N LEU A 87 0.99 7.45 -0.24
CA LEU A 87 0.70 6.64 0.91
C LEU A 87 0.99 5.19 0.50
N SER A 88 1.86 4.52 1.26
CA SER A 88 2.15 3.11 1.04
C SER A 88 0.96 2.21 1.33
N VAL A 89 -0.16 2.79 1.78
CA VAL A 89 -1.43 2.14 2.09
C VAL A 89 -2.09 1.56 0.83
N GLY A 90 -2.59 0.34 0.97
CA GLY A 90 -3.57 -0.22 0.06
C GLY A 90 -5.00 0.10 0.52
N ILE A 91 -5.95 0.07 -0.40
CA ILE A 91 -7.37 0.20 -0.09
C ILE A 91 -8.15 -0.95 -0.71
N ASN A 92 -9.07 -1.54 0.06
CA ASN A 92 -10.04 -2.49 -0.47
C ASN A 92 -11.13 -1.69 -1.21
N TYR A 93 -11.30 -1.95 -2.50
CA TYR A 93 -12.39 -1.39 -3.28
C TYR A 93 -13.50 -2.42 -3.41
N GLY A 94 -14.33 -2.50 -2.37
CA GLY A 94 -15.54 -3.33 -2.37
C GLY A 94 -16.62 -2.77 -3.28
N GLN A 95 -17.39 -3.66 -3.89
CA GLN A 95 -18.41 -3.35 -4.91
C GLN A 95 -19.78 -3.95 -4.57
N ILE A 96 -20.02 -4.41 -3.35
CA ILE A 96 -21.31 -4.97 -2.93
C ILE A 96 -22.26 -3.83 -2.54
N ALA A 97 -22.63 -3.04 -3.54
CA ALA A 97 -23.52 -1.89 -3.43
C ALA A 97 -24.13 -1.51 -4.77
N ASN A 98 -25.25 -0.79 -4.76
CA ASN A 98 -25.94 -0.34 -5.98
C ASN A 98 -25.83 1.17 -6.24
N ASN A 99 -25.11 1.90 -5.39
CA ASN A 99 -25.06 3.36 -5.38
C ASN A 99 -23.64 3.94 -5.52
N LEU A 100 -22.65 3.10 -5.84
CA LEU A 100 -21.25 3.52 -5.94
C LEU A 100 -20.97 4.39 -7.18
N PRO A 101 -19.93 5.24 -7.14
CA PRO A 101 -19.45 5.95 -8.33
C PRO A 101 -18.95 4.97 -9.40
N SER A 102 -18.96 5.41 -10.66
CA SER A 102 -18.35 4.64 -11.74
C SER A 102 -16.83 4.48 -11.51
N PRO A 103 -16.20 3.39 -12.02
CA PRO A 103 -14.77 3.17 -11.82
C PRO A 103 -13.88 4.32 -12.32
N HIS A 104 -14.29 5.05 -13.36
CA HIS A 104 -13.59 6.25 -13.82
C HIS A 104 -13.59 7.39 -12.79
N ARG A 105 -14.71 7.59 -12.06
CA ARG A 105 -14.77 8.57 -10.97
C ARG A 105 -13.93 8.10 -9.79
N VAL A 106 -13.99 6.81 -9.46
CA VAL A 106 -13.16 6.21 -8.41
C VAL A 106 -11.67 6.39 -8.69
N LYS A 107 -11.23 6.25 -9.95
CA LYS A 107 -9.85 6.58 -10.34
C LYS A 107 -9.43 7.98 -9.92
N TRP A 108 -10.26 8.99 -10.18
CA TRP A 108 -9.96 10.37 -9.80
C TRP A 108 -9.87 10.54 -8.29
N LEU A 109 -10.77 9.88 -7.54
CA LEU A 109 -10.72 9.87 -6.09
C LEU A 109 -9.41 9.28 -5.58
N LEU A 110 -9.02 8.10 -6.04
CA LEU A 110 -7.76 7.46 -5.63
C LEU A 110 -6.53 8.29 -6.00
N GLN A 111 -6.52 8.90 -7.19
CA GLN A 111 -5.46 9.82 -7.60
C GLN A 111 -5.35 11.04 -6.69
N SER A 112 -6.48 11.64 -6.31
CA SER A 112 -6.50 12.79 -5.39
C SER A 112 -6.01 12.44 -3.98
N LEU A 113 -6.17 11.18 -3.57
CA LEU A 113 -5.71 10.64 -2.30
C LEU A 113 -4.27 10.09 -2.38
N ASN A 114 -3.65 10.11 -3.55
CA ASN A 114 -2.35 9.50 -3.83
C ASN A 114 -2.27 8.01 -3.43
N ILE A 115 -3.41 7.29 -3.53
CA ILE A 115 -3.50 5.86 -3.27
C ILE A 115 -3.19 5.12 -4.57
N LYS A 116 -2.16 4.28 -4.53
CA LYS A 116 -1.67 3.54 -5.71
C LYS A 116 -1.83 2.04 -5.57
N ARG A 117 -2.49 1.54 -4.53
CA ARG A 117 -2.62 0.11 -4.26
C ARG A 117 -4.07 -0.21 -3.93
N VAL A 118 -4.66 -1.08 -4.73
CA VAL A 118 -6.07 -1.45 -4.63
C VAL A 118 -6.20 -2.97 -4.55
N LYS A 119 -7.05 -3.45 -3.66
CA LYS A 119 -7.48 -4.85 -3.63
C LYS A 119 -8.94 -4.92 -4.07
N LEU A 120 -9.20 -5.74 -5.09
CA LEU A 120 -10.53 -6.13 -5.56
C LEU A 120 -10.83 -7.55 -5.08
N TYR A 121 -12.12 -7.84 -4.88
CA TYR A 121 -12.61 -9.16 -4.50
C TYR A 121 -12.94 -10.04 -5.73
N ASP A 122 -12.86 -9.46 -6.91
CA ASP A 122 -13.03 -10.08 -8.21
C ASP A 122 -11.97 -9.56 -9.20
N ALA A 123 -12.20 -9.77 -10.49
CA ALA A 123 -11.45 -9.16 -11.58
C ALA A 123 -12.39 -8.38 -12.52
N ASP A 124 -13.13 -7.40 -11.98
CA ASP A 124 -14.10 -6.59 -12.73
C ASP A 124 -13.43 -5.90 -13.95
N PRO A 125 -13.83 -6.25 -15.19
CA PRO A 125 -13.26 -5.67 -16.40
C PRO A 125 -13.49 -4.15 -16.50
N ASN A 126 -14.58 -3.64 -15.93
CA ASN A 126 -14.90 -2.20 -15.96
C ASN A 126 -13.90 -1.42 -15.09
N VAL A 127 -13.55 -1.97 -13.93
CA VAL A 127 -12.53 -1.39 -13.06
C VAL A 127 -11.17 -1.47 -13.72
N LEU A 128 -10.73 -2.67 -14.12
CA LEU A 128 -9.39 -2.85 -14.70
C LEU A 128 -9.17 -2.00 -15.97
N THR A 129 -10.20 -1.82 -16.79
CA THR A 129 -10.16 -0.95 -17.98
C THR A 129 -10.08 0.53 -17.60
N ALA A 130 -10.82 0.98 -16.58
CA ALA A 130 -10.84 2.38 -16.18
C ALA A 130 -9.47 2.91 -15.70
N PHE A 131 -8.61 2.00 -15.22
CA PHE A 131 -7.27 2.25 -14.68
C PHE A 131 -6.12 1.93 -15.65
N ILE A 132 -6.41 1.67 -16.93
CA ILE A 132 -5.38 1.54 -17.98
C ILE A 132 -4.44 2.76 -17.97
N ASN A 133 -3.14 2.47 -18.08
CA ASN A 133 -2.03 3.42 -18.10
C ASN A 133 -1.93 4.30 -16.85
N THR A 134 -2.44 3.82 -15.71
CA THR A 134 -2.20 4.42 -14.39
C THR A 134 -1.08 3.69 -13.66
N GLU A 135 -0.59 4.29 -12.57
CA GLU A 135 0.39 3.64 -11.68
C GLU A 135 -0.27 2.78 -10.59
N VAL A 136 -1.60 2.64 -10.60
CA VAL A 136 -2.32 1.89 -9.57
C VAL A 136 -2.08 0.39 -9.76
N GLU A 137 -1.61 -0.24 -8.69
CA GLU A 137 -1.40 -1.68 -8.59
C GLU A 137 -2.62 -2.38 -8.01
N PHE A 138 -2.96 -3.54 -8.58
CA PHE A 138 -4.13 -4.34 -8.21
C PHE A 138 -3.73 -5.70 -7.66
N ILE A 139 -4.32 -6.02 -6.51
CA ILE A 139 -4.65 -7.41 -6.15
C ILE A 139 -6.05 -7.68 -6.69
N VAL A 140 -6.21 -8.71 -7.53
CA VAL A 140 -7.52 -9.15 -8.03
C VAL A 140 -7.93 -10.47 -7.38
N GLY A 141 -9.24 -10.68 -7.22
CA GLY A 141 -9.79 -11.86 -6.55
C GLY A 141 -10.34 -12.91 -7.50
N ILE A 142 -10.16 -14.18 -7.13
CA ILE A 142 -11.03 -15.28 -7.57
C ILE A 142 -11.98 -15.57 -6.42
N GLY A 143 -13.27 -15.30 -6.62
CA GLY A 143 -14.29 -15.51 -5.58
C GLY A 143 -14.39 -16.97 -5.13
N ASN A 144 -14.91 -17.17 -3.92
CA ASN A 144 -15.01 -18.48 -3.28
C ASN A 144 -15.79 -19.49 -4.14
N GLU A 145 -16.82 -19.03 -4.83
CA GLU A 145 -17.65 -19.79 -5.77
C GLU A 145 -16.86 -20.37 -6.97
N ASN A 146 -15.72 -19.77 -7.31
CA ASN A 146 -14.90 -20.16 -8.44
C ASN A 146 -13.69 -21.02 -8.07
N VAL A 147 -13.34 -21.14 -6.78
CA VAL A 147 -12.16 -21.89 -6.30
C VAL A 147 -12.18 -23.34 -6.80
N SER A 148 -13.30 -24.04 -6.65
CA SER A 148 -13.43 -25.43 -7.10
C SER A 148 -13.24 -25.60 -8.61
N ALA A 149 -13.62 -24.59 -9.41
CA ALA A 149 -13.41 -24.63 -10.86
C ALA A 149 -11.94 -24.45 -11.24
N MET A 150 -11.17 -23.69 -10.44
CA MET A 150 -9.75 -23.44 -10.68
C MET A 150 -8.84 -24.63 -10.38
N VAL A 151 -9.36 -25.71 -9.78
CA VAL A 151 -8.61 -26.97 -9.66
C VAL A 151 -8.25 -27.52 -11.05
N ASP A 152 -9.12 -27.32 -12.04
CA ASP A 152 -8.87 -27.69 -13.44
C ASP A 152 -7.85 -26.72 -14.09
N PRO A 153 -6.66 -27.20 -14.50
CA PRO A 153 -5.62 -26.35 -15.07
C PRO A 153 -6.05 -25.61 -16.35
N VAL A 154 -6.94 -26.21 -17.15
CA VAL A 154 -7.44 -25.56 -18.39
C VAL A 154 -8.31 -24.37 -18.03
N LYS A 155 -9.18 -24.51 -17.02
CA LYS A 155 -10.03 -23.42 -16.53
C LYS A 155 -9.21 -22.33 -15.84
N ALA A 156 -8.22 -22.71 -15.03
CA ALA A 156 -7.31 -21.77 -14.39
C ALA A 156 -6.53 -20.96 -15.43
N GLN A 157 -5.99 -21.61 -16.46
CA GLN A 157 -5.30 -20.91 -17.55
C GLN A 157 -6.24 -19.97 -18.31
N ALA A 158 -7.44 -20.41 -18.68
CA ALA A 158 -8.42 -19.57 -19.35
C ALA A 158 -8.77 -18.34 -18.49
N TRP A 159 -8.95 -18.52 -17.18
CA TRP A 159 -9.22 -17.42 -16.25
C TRP A 159 -8.08 -16.40 -16.23
N VAL A 160 -6.82 -16.86 -16.09
CA VAL A 160 -5.64 -15.97 -16.09
C VAL A 160 -5.51 -15.21 -17.42
N GLN A 161 -5.75 -15.87 -18.55
CA GLN A 161 -5.70 -15.21 -19.86
C GLN A 161 -6.75 -14.09 -19.97
N GLN A 162 -7.98 -14.38 -19.55
CA GLN A 162 -9.11 -13.47 -19.69
C GLN A 162 -9.07 -12.30 -18.70
N HIS A 163 -8.65 -12.56 -17.46
CA HIS A 163 -8.78 -11.59 -16.36
C HIS A 163 -7.48 -10.93 -15.95
N VAL A 164 -6.33 -11.46 -16.37
CA VAL A 164 -5.01 -10.93 -15.99
C VAL A 164 -4.18 -10.58 -17.23
N GLN A 165 -3.90 -11.55 -18.09
CA GLN A 165 -3.03 -11.34 -19.26
C GLN A 165 -3.57 -10.26 -20.19
N LEU A 166 -4.89 -10.23 -20.42
CA LEU A 166 -5.54 -9.24 -21.28
C LEU A 166 -5.26 -7.79 -20.88
N TYR A 167 -5.04 -7.53 -19.59
CA TYR A 167 -4.85 -6.18 -19.05
C TYR A 167 -3.38 -5.79 -18.90
N LEU A 168 -2.48 -6.76 -18.86
CA LEU A 168 -1.05 -6.50 -18.72
C LEU A 168 -0.42 -6.13 -20.08
N PRO A 169 0.53 -5.17 -20.11
CA PRO A 169 1.09 -4.41 -18.97
C PRO A 169 0.34 -3.10 -18.66
N ASN A 170 -0.74 -2.78 -19.39
CA ASN A 170 -1.39 -1.48 -19.33
C ASN A 170 -2.11 -1.20 -17.99
N THR A 171 -2.62 -2.23 -17.32
CA THR A 171 -3.11 -2.15 -15.94
C THR A 171 -2.23 -3.03 -15.06
N ARG A 172 -1.70 -2.48 -13.96
CA ARG A 172 -0.70 -3.17 -13.13
C ARG A 172 -1.37 -4.15 -12.17
N ILE A 173 -1.62 -5.37 -12.62
CA ILE A 173 -2.02 -6.47 -11.72
C ILE A 173 -0.74 -7.10 -11.16
N THR A 174 -0.60 -7.14 -9.84
CA THR A 174 0.61 -7.65 -9.15
C THR A 174 0.34 -8.90 -8.33
N CYS A 175 -0.93 -9.21 -8.04
CA CYS A 175 -1.30 -10.39 -7.28
C CYS A 175 -2.70 -10.90 -7.63
N ILE A 176 -2.87 -12.22 -7.58
CA ILE A 176 -4.17 -12.90 -7.61
C ILE A 176 -4.42 -13.50 -6.22
N SER A 177 -5.53 -13.14 -5.57
CA SER A 177 -6.00 -13.77 -4.33
C SER A 177 -7.06 -14.82 -4.66
N VAL A 178 -6.75 -16.10 -4.48
CA VAL A 178 -7.66 -17.21 -4.73
C VAL A 178 -8.48 -17.49 -3.48
N GLY A 179 -9.77 -17.19 -3.52
CA GLY A 179 -10.64 -17.26 -2.36
C GLY A 179 -10.35 -16.18 -1.30
N ASN A 180 -11.28 -16.07 -0.36
CA ASN A 180 -11.22 -15.18 0.79
C ASN A 180 -11.83 -15.91 2.00
N GLU A 181 -11.03 -16.02 3.07
CA GLU A 181 -11.44 -16.56 4.37
C GLU A 181 -11.99 -18.00 4.33
N ILE A 182 -11.50 -18.84 3.41
CA ILE A 182 -11.98 -20.21 3.16
C ILE A 182 -12.03 -21.10 4.43
N TYR A 183 -11.05 -20.93 5.32
CA TYR A 183 -10.89 -21.76 6.52
C TYR A 183 -11.78 -21.36 7.71
N THR A 184 -12.70 -20.42 7.52
CA THR A 184 -13.69 -19.99 8.53
C THR A 184 -14.96 -20.84 8.53
N GLY A 185 -15.33 -21.38 7.37
CA GLY A 185 -16.58 -22.14 7.19
C GLY A 185 -16.44 -23.64 7.42
N ASN A 186 -17.52 -24.37 7.15
CA ASN A 186 -17.57 -25.85 7.24
C ASN A 186 -17.55 -26.53 5.86
N ASP A 187 -17.30 -25.78 4.78
CA ASP A 187 -17.23 -26.34 3.43
C ASP A 187 -15.91 -27.09 3.23
N THR A 188 -15.91 -28.38 3.53
CA THR A 188 -14.75 -29.26 3.38
C THR A 188 -14.24 -29.29 1.94
N VAL A 189 -15.14 -29.24 0.93
CA VAL A 189 -14.76 -29.28 -0.48
C VAL A 189 -13.94 -28.04 -0.82
N LEU A 190 -14.39 -26.87 -0.37
CA LEU A 190 -13.71 -25.62 -0.60
C LEU A 190 -12.34 -25.58 0.12
N LYS A 191 -12.26 -26.09 1.35
CA LYS A 191 -10.99 -26.22 2.10
C LYS A 191 -9.99 -27.12 1.37
N THR A 192 -10.44 -28.28 0.86
CA THR A 192 -9.59 -29.22 0.11
C THR A 192 -9.18 -28.70 -1.25
N ASN A 193 -10.02 -27.89 -1.90
CA ASN A 193 -9.77 -27.38 -3.25
C ASN A 193 -8.86 -26.15 -3.29
N LEU A 194 -8.67 -25.44 -2.17
CA LEU A 194 -7.94 -24.17 -2.15
C LEU A 194 -6.50 -24.28 -2.65
N LEU A 195 -5.70 -25.20 -2.08
CA LEU A 195 -4.30 -25.34 -2.50
C LEU A 195 -4.17 -25.84 -3.96
N PRO A 196 -4.91 -26.87 -4.41
CA PRO A 196 -4.90 -27.27 -5.82
C PRO A 196 -5.29 -26.12 -6.77
N ALA A 197 -6.29 -25.31 -6.41
CA ALA A 197 -6.69 -24.14 -7.19
C ALA A 197 -5.56 -23.10 -7.29
N ILE A 198 -4.93 -22.75 -6.15
CA ILE A 198 -3.78 -21.84 -6.11
C ILE A 198 -2.63 -22.35 -6.98
N GLN A 199 -2.34 -23.65 -6.91
CA GLN A 199 -1.29 -24.29 -7.72
C GLN A 199 -1.60 -24.23 -9.21
N SER A 200 -2.83 -24.53 -9.62
CA SER A 200 -3.26 -24.45 -11.03
C SER A 200 -3.19 -23.01 -11.57
N VAL A 201 -3.59 -22.01 -10.78
CA VAL A 201 -3.49 -20.59 -11.15
C VAL A 201 -2.02 -20.16 -11.27
N TYR A 202 -1.17 -20.56 -10.33
CA TYR A 202 0.26 -20.29 -10.40
C TYR A 202 0.91 -20.95 -11.62
N GLN A 203 0.57 -22.21 -11.92
CA GLN A 203 1.08 -22.90 -13.10
C GLN A 203 0.62 -22.22 -14.39
N ALA A 204 -0.60 -21.68 -14.44
CA ALA A 204 -1.06 -20.86 -15.55
C ALA A 204 -0.20 -19.60 -15.74
N LEU A 205 0.14 -18.89 -14.67
CA LEU A 205 1.06 -17.74 -14.74
C LEU A 205 2.44 -18.15 -15.27
N VAL A 206 3.00 -19.26 -14.80
CA VAL A 206 4.28 -19.79 -15.30
C VAL A 206 4.20 -20.11 -16.79
N THR A 207 3.16 -20.82 -17.23
CA THR A 207 2.94 -21.16 -18.64
C THR A 207 2.83 -19.92 -19.53
N LEU A 208 2.24 -18.84 -19.02
CA LEU A 208 2.07 -17.58 -19.74
C LEU A 208 3.27 -16.61 -19.58
N GLY A 209 4.30 -16.98 -18.81
CA GLY A 209 5.47 -16.16 -18.53
C GLY A 209 5.21 -14.94 -17.63
N LEU A 210 4.17 -15.02 -16.79
CA LEU A 210 3.72 -13.94 -15.91
C LEU A 210 4.11 -14.12 -14.44
N ASP A 211 4.70 -15.26 -14.06
CA ASP A 211 5.05 -15.63 -12.67
C ASP A 211 6.10 -14.72 -12.01
N LYS A 212 6.80 -13.90 -12.80
CA LYS A 212 7.73 -12.88 -12.28
C LYS A 212 7.09 -11.53 -12.02
N GLN A 213 5.89 -11.30 -12.56
CA GLN A 213 5.15 -10.05 -12.45
C GLN A 213 3.95 -10.17 -11.49
N VAL A 214 3.32 -11.34 -11.45
CA VAL A 214 2.09 -11.58 -10.71
C VAL A 214 2.29 -12.72 -9.72
N ASN A 215 2.04 -12.47 -8.45
CA ASN A 215 2.03 -13.50 -7.41
C ASN A 215 0.63 -14.14 -7.28
N VAL A 216 0.57 -15.36 -6.72
CA VAL A 216 -0.70 -16.01 -6.33
C VAL A 216 -0.68 -16.26 -4.84
N THR A 217 -1.78 -15.93 -4.17
CA THR A 217 -1.95 -16.13 -2.73
C THR A 217 -3.42 -16.37 -2.39
N THR A 218 -3.78 -16.37 -1.12
CA THR A 218 -5.14 -16.40 -0.60
C THR A 218 -5.22 -15.58 0.69
N ALA A 219 -6.36 -14.97 0.96
CA ALA A 219 -6.59 -14.18 2.17
C ALA A 219 -7.25 -15.01 3.26
N HIS A 220 -6.73 -14.91 4.48
CA HIS A 220 -7.23 -15.65 5.63
C HIS A 220 -7.81 -14.72 6.68
N LYS A 221 -8.92 -15.11 7.32
CA LYS A 221 -9.38 -14.45 8.53
C LYS A 221 -8.44 -14.78 9.67
N LEU A 222 -8.21 -13.84 10.59
CA LEU A 222 -7.39 -14.06 11.79
C LEU A 222 -7.86 -15.25 12.65
N ASP A 223 -9.13 -15.65 12.57
CA ASP A 223 -9.66 -16.74 13.38
C ASP A 223 -9.00 -18.10 13.11
N ILE A 224 -8.22 -18.27 12.03
CA ILE A 224 -7.41 -19.47 11.77
C ILE A 224 -6.37 -19.75 12.87
N LEU A 225 -6.10 -18.78 13.75
CA LEU A 225 -5.28 -18.97 14.95
C LEU A 225 -6.07 -19.69 16.04
N GLY A 226 -5.44 -20.70 16.65
CA GLY A 226 -5.92 -21.34 17.89
C GLY A 226 -5.41 -20.59 19.11
N SER A 227 -4.10 -20.32 19.17
CA SER A 227 -3.48 -19.48 20.17
C SER A 227 -2.99 -18.19 19.54
N SER A 228 -3.24 -17.06 20.21
CA SER A 228 -2.77 -15.72 19.81
C SER A 228 -2.34 -14.87 21.02
N TYR A 229 -2.34 -15.45 22.22
CA TYR A 229 -1.89 -14.79 23.44
C TYR A 229 -1.03 -15.72 24.31
N PRO A 230 0.19 -15.30 24.69
CA PRO A 230 0.88 -14.12 24.18
C PRO A 230 1.25 -14.28 22.69
N PRO A 231 1.59 -13.21 21.95
CA PRO A 231 1.86 -13.29 20.52
C PRO A 231 2.92 -14.33 20.11
N SER A 232 3.98 -14.48 20.90
CA SER A 232 5.01 -15.51 20.66
C SER A 232 4.52 -16.96 20.77
N ALA A 233 3.36 -17.20 21.38
CA ALA A 233 2.71 -18.50 21.46
C ALA A 233 1.68 -18.70 20.33
N GLY A 234 1.72 -17.85 19.30
CA GLY A 234 0.87 -17.95 18.13
C GLY A 234 0.91 -19.34 17.50
N SER A 235 -0.25 -19.93 17.27
CA SER A 235 -0.39 -21.22 16.58
C SER A 235 -1.69 -21.30 15.82
N PHE A 236 -1.70 -22.00 14.69
CA PHE A 236 -2.93 -22.25 13.94
C PHE A 236 -3.83 -23.26 14.65
N ARG A 237 -5.15 -23.17 14.44
CA ARG A 237 -6.07 -24.15 14.99
C ARG A 237 -5.76 -25.55 14.42
N PRO A 238 -5.87 -26.62 15.23
CA PRO A 238 -5.57 -27.97 14.77
C PRO A 238 -6.40 -28.42 13.56
N ASP A 239 -7.66 -27.97 13.44
CA ASP A 239 -8.58 -28.34 12.35
C ASP A 239 -8.20 -27.76 10.99
N VAL A 240 -7.34 -26.74 10.95
CA VAL A 240 -6.87 -26.11 9.70
C VAL A 240 -5.39 -26.31 9.45
N ALA A 241 -4.62 -26.74 10.46
CA ALA A 241 -3.17 -26.91 10.37
C ALA A 241 -2.76 -27.88 9.25
N GLU A 242 -3.54 -28.94 9.00
CA GLU A 242 -3.27 -29.90 7.91
C GLU A 242 -3.36 -29.26 6.52
N TYR A 243 -4.22 -28.24 6.34
CA TYR A 243 -4.36 -27.50 5.09
C TYR A 243 -3.31 -26.39 4.98
N LEU A 244 -2.97 -25.75 6.10
CA LEU A 244 -2.03 -24.64 6.15
C LEU A 244 -0.58 -25.09 5.93
N GLN A 245 -0.15 -26.25 6.45
CA GLN A 245 1.24 -26.71 6.25
C GLN A 245 1.66 -26.76 4.77
N PRO A 246 0.93 -27.46 3.88
CA PRO A 246 1.29 -27.49 2.47
C PRO A 246 1.08 -26.15 1.76
N LEU A 247 0.15 -25.31 2.23
CA LEU A 247 -0.04 -23.95 1.72
C LEU A 247 1.16 -23.04 2.06
N LEU A 248 1.70 -23.13 3.28
CA LEU A 248 2.91 -22.41 3.68
C LEU A 248 4.14 -22.88 2.89
N ASN A 249 4.26 -24.19 2.63
CA ASN A 249 5.29 -24.73 1.72
C ASN A 249 5.19 -24.07 0.33
N PHE A 250 3.97 -23.92 -0.20
CA PHE A 250 3.74 -23.24 -1.46
C PHE A 250 4.15 -21.75 -1.40
N HIS A 251 3.79 -21.02 -0.35
CA HIS A 251 4.19 -19.62 -0.17
C HIS A 251 5.71 -19.45 -0.10
N SER A 252 6.40 -20.29 0.67
CA SER A 252 7.85 -20.30 0.77
C SER A 252 8.54 -20.61 -0.57
N MET A 253 8.01 -21.58 -1.33
CA MET A 253 8.53 -21.94 -2.65
C MET A 253 8.37 -20.82 -3.68
N THR A 254 7.20 -20.19 -3.71
CA THR A 254 6.85 -19.16 -4.71
C THR A 254 7.25 -17.75 -4.31
N LYS A 255 7.71 -17.56 -3.07
CA LYS A 255 7.96 -16.24 -2.47
C LYS A 255 6.72 -15.34 -2.52
N SER A 256 5.54 -15.94 -2.42
CA SER A 256 4.28 -15.21 -2.31
C SER A 256 3.99 -14.84 -0.84
N PRO A 257 3.35 -13.69 -0.60
CA PRO A 257 3.01 -13.28 0.76
C PRO A 257 1.84 -14.10 1.31
N PHE A 258 1.78 -14.23 2.63
CA PHE A 258 0.62 -14.72 3.37
C PHE A 258 -0.29 -13.54 3.71
N LEU A 259 -1.53 -13.55 3.20
CA LEU A 259 -2.48 -12.45 3.42
C LEU A 259 -3.37 -12.75 4.64
N ILE A 260 -3.45 -11.79 5.56
CA ILE A 260 -4.32 -11.88 6.75
C ILE A 260 -5.29 -10.69 6.83
N ASN A 261 -6.56 -11.01 7.04
CA ASN A 261 -7.61 -10.07 7.42
C ASN A 261 -7.64 -9.98 8.95
N ALA A 262 -7.21 -8.85 9.51
CA ALA A 262 -7.00 -8.66 10.94
C ALA A 262 -7.74 -7.42 11.45
N TYR A 263 -8.64 -7.62 12.41
CA TYR A 263 -9.53 -6.57 12.91
C TYR A 263 -9.55 -6.57 14.45
N PRO A 264 -8.81 -5.66 15.10
CA PRO A 264 -8.91 -5.41 16.54
C PRO A 264 -10.34 -5.12 17.01
N TYR A 265 -11.16 -4.53 16.14
CA TYR A 265 -12.58 -4.30 16.37
C TYR A 265 -13.33 -5.55 16.86
N PHE A 266 -13.12 -6.72 16.25
CA PHE A 266 -13.87 -7.92 16.64
C PHE A 266 -13.50 -8.41 18.05
N ALA A 267 -12.25 -8.24 18.47
CA ALA A 267 -11.84 -8.57 19.83
C ALA A 267 -12.50 -7.62 20.85
N TYR A 268 -12.53 -6.32 20.55
CA TYR A 268 -13.22 -5.34 21.39
C TYR A 268 -14.73 -5.59 21.44
N LYS A 269 -15.39 -5.81 20.29
CA LYS A 269 -16.81 -6.14 20.20
C LYS A 269 -17.17 -7.34 21.07
N ALA A 270 -16.36 -8.39 21.04
CA ALA A 270 -16.61 -9.62 21.79
C ALA A 270 -16.42 -9.46 23.30
N ASN A 271 -15.55 -8.56 23.75
CA ASN A 271 -15.24 -8.40 25.18
C ASN A 271 -14.86 -6.95 25.56
N PRO A 272 -15.78 -5.98 25.44
CA PRO A 272 -15.48 -4.56 25.62
C PRO A 272 -15.14 -4.19 27.07
N GLY A 273 -15.48 -5.06 28.03
CA GLY A 273 -15.14 -4.87 29.44
C GLY A 273 -13.71 -5.25 29.82
N ASN A 274 -13.03 -6.05 29.00
CA ASN A 274 -11.66 -6.52 29.29
C ASN A 274 -10.64 -6.16 28.21
N VAL A 275 -11.07 -5.84 26.99
CA VAL A 275 -10.17 -5.37 25.92
C VAL A 275 -10.08 -3.84 26.00
N PRO A 276 -8.93 -3.27 26.39
CA PRO A 276 -8.79 -1.83 26.54
C PRO A 276 -8.98 -1.13 25.19
N LEU A 277 -9.79 -0.07 25.17
CA LEU A 277 -10.12 0.64 23.94
C LEU A 277 -8.87 1.30 23.35
N GLU A 278 -8.03 1.87 24.19
CA GLU A 278 -6.78 2.51 23.80
C GLU A 278 -5.82 1.55 23.08
N TYR A 279 -5.81 0.27 23.48
CA TYR A 279 -4.98 -0.78 22.89
C TYR A 279 -5.45 -1.19 21.48
N VAL A 280 -6.75 -1.16 21.22
CA VAL A 280 -7.32 -1.49 19.90
C VAL A 280 -7.44 -0.29 18.97
N LEU A 281 -7.33 0.93 19.49
CA LEU A 281 -7.41 2.20 18.73
C LEU A 281 -6.05 2.88 18.51
N PHE A 282 -4.93 2.21 18.80
CA PHE A 282 -3.57 2.77 18.72
C PHE A 282 -3.34 4.03 19.56
N GLN A 283 -4.13 4.23 20.61
CA GLN A 283 -3.97 5.37 21.52
C GLN A 283 -2.87 5.08 22.55
N PRO A 284 -2.26 6.11 23.18
CA PRO A 284 -1.26 5.92 24.22
C PRO A 284 -1.75 5.01 25.34
N ASN A 285 -1.01 3.94 25.62
CA ASN A 285 -1.31 2.95 26.66
C ASN A 285 -0.01 2.26 27.12
N ALA A 286 -0.10 1.45 28.18
CA ALA A 286 1.07 0.75 28.72
C ALA A 286 1.59 -0.38 27.79
N GLY A 287 0.75 -0.83 26.87
CA GLY A 287 0.98 -2.00 26.04
C GLY A 287 0.81 -3.31 26.79
N VAL A 288 0.96 -4.40 26.05
CA VAL A 288 0.94 -5.77 26.52
C VAL A 288 2.32 -6.36 26.29
N THR A 289 3.05 -6.65 27.37
CA THR A 289 4.36 -7.28 27.27
C THR A 289 4.20 -8.80 27.13
N ASP A 290 4.75 -9.34 26.06
CA ASP A 290 4.86 -10.78 25.87
C ASP A 290 5.83 -11.39 26.92
N PRO A 291 5.38 -12.34 27.76
CA PRO A 291 6.18 -12.88 28.84
C PRO A 291 7.36 -13.73 28.36
N ASN A 292 7.31 -14.29 27.14
CA ASN A 292 8.34 -15.15 26.60
C ASN A 292 9.44 -14.34 25.91
N THR A 293 9.05 -13.36 25.09
CA THR A 293 9.99 -12.57 24.26
C THR A 293 10.37 -11.22 24.86
N LYS A 294 9.60 -10.74 25.85
CA LYS A 294 9.70 -9.39 26.43
C LYS A 294 9.40 -8.25 25.45
N LEU A 295 8.88 -8.58 24.27
CA LEU A 295 8.39 -7.58 23.32
C LEU A 295 7.13 -6.93 23.88
N ASN A 296 7.08 -5.60 23.86
CA ASN A 296 5.91 -4.84 24.27
C ASN A 296 5.09 -4.42 23.06
N TYR A 297 3.82 -4.80 23.04
CA TYR A 297 2.88 -4.45 22.00
C TYR A 297 2.04 -3.27 22.51
N ASP A 298 2.20 -2.09 21.91
CA ASP A 298 1.40 -0.91 22.25
C ASP A 298 0.03 -0.91 21.54
N ASN A 299 -0.23 -1.86 20.65
CA ASN A 299 -1.50 -2.01 19.96
C ASN A 299 -1.80 -3.46 19.59
N MET A 300 -3.09 -3.79 19.49
CA MET A 300 -3.54 -5.15 19.21
C MET A 300 -3.23 -5.62 17.78
N LEU A 301 -3.28 -4.75 16.77
CA LEU A 301 -3.06 -5.16 15.38
C LEU A 301 -1.65 -5.77 15.20
N TYR A 302 -0.64 -5.16 15.80
CA TYR A 302 0.74 -5.67 15.75
C TYR A 302 0.91 -6.96 16.54
N ALA A 303 0.21 -7.09 17.68
CA ALA A 303 0.19 -8.35 18.43
C ALA A 303 -0.47 -9.49 17.63
N GLN A 304 -1.56 -9.19 16.91
CA GLN A 304 -2.23 -10.14 16.02
C GLN A 304 -1.31 -10.57 14.87
N LEU A 305 -0.63 -9.61 14.23
CA LEU A 305 0.28 -9.91 13.12
C LEU A 305 1.48 -10.75 13.57
N ASP A 306 2.07 -10.44 14.72
CA ASP A 306 3.19 -11.22 15.26
C ASP A 306 2.77 -12.59 15.78
N SER A 307 1.49 -12.77 16.16
CA SER A 307 0.91 -14.09 16.42
C SER A 307 0.85 -14.95 15.15
N VAL A 308 0.52 -14.33 14.01
CA VAL A 308 0.55 -15.04 12.71
C VAL A 308 1.99 -15.41 12.34
N TYR A 309 2.95 -14.50 12.51
CA TYR A 309 4.37 -14.82 12.29
C TYR A 309 4.85 -15.97 13.18
N ALA A 310 4.49 -15.96 14.48
CA ALA A 310 4.82 -17.05 15.39
C ALA A 310 4.20 -18.39 14.97
N ALA A 311 2.94 -18.39 14.51
CA ALA A 311 2.26 -19.58 14.02
C ALA A 311 2.93 -20.16 12.77
N ILE A 312 3.30 -19.30 11.81
CA ILE A 312 4.01 -19.68 10.59
C ILE A 312 5.41 -20.24 10.93
N GLN A 313 6.12 -19.60 11.87
CA GLN A 313 7.43 -20.04 12.35
C GLN A 313 7.35 -21.40 13.05
N ALA A 314 6.30 -21.65 13.85
CA ALA A 314 6.06 -22.94 14.49
C ALA A 314 5.84 -24.08 13.48
N MET A 315 5.40 -23.74 12.26
CA MET A 315 5.27 -24.67 11.13
C MET A 315 6.53 -24.77 10.26
N GLY A 316 7.65 -24.22 10.72
CA GLY A 316 8.97 -24.35 10.08
C GLY A 316 9.31 -23.27 9.05
N HIS A 317 8.51 -22.22 8.93
CA HIS A 317 8.72 -21.16 7.94
C HIS A 317 9.09 -19.83 8.60
N ALA A 318 10.30 -19.34 8.32
CA ALA A 318 10.76 -18.01 8.77
C ALA A 318 10.88 -17.00 7.61
N ASP A 319 10.66 -17.46 6.37
CA ASP A 319 10.90 -16.73 5.14
C ASP A 319 9.63 -16.15 4.49
N ILE A 320 8.46 -16.45 5.04
CA ILE A 320 7.16 -15.99 4.51
C ILE A 320 6.85 -14.60 5.08
N GLU A 321 6.61 -13.65 4.18
CA GLU A 321 6.11 -12.32 4.53
C GLU A 321 4.61 -12.37 4.82
N VAL A 322 4.17 -11.73 5.90
CA VAL A 322 2.74 -11.57 6.22
C VAL A 322 2.32 -10.15 5.91
N LYS A 323 1.23 -10.00 5.15
CA LYS A 323 0.63 -8.71 4.80
C LYS A 323 -0.81 -8.64 5.30
N ILE A 324 -1.22 -7.46 5.74
CA ILE A 324 -2.61 -7.23 6.14
C ILE A 324 -3.42 -6.93 4.87
N SER A 325 -4.25 -7.88 4.45
CA SER A 325 -5.11 -7.71 3.29
C SER A 325 -6.41 -6.98 3.60
N GLU A 326 -6.81 -6.95 4.88
CA GLU A 326 -7.93 -6.16 5.35
C GLU A 326 -7.77 -5.79 6.82
N THR A 327 -8.05 -4.52 7.12
CA THR A 327 -8.26 -4.05 8.48
C THR A 327 -9.06 -2.75 8.45
N GLY A 328 -9.91 -2.52 9.44
CA GLY A 328 -10.75 -1.33 9.50
C GLY A 328 -11.61 -1.31 10.75
N TRP A 329 -12.45 -0.29 10.86
CA TRP A 329 -13.36 -0.12 11.99
C TRP A 329 -14.68 0.47 11.51
N PRO A 330 -15.83 -0.15 11.84
CA PRO A 330 -17.12 0.28 11.33
C PRO A 330 -17.58 1.58 12.00
N SER A 331 -18.13 2.50 11.21
CA SER A 331 -18.66 3.78 11.68
C SER A 331 -20.08 3.71 12.22
N LYS A 332 -20.75 2.57 12.08
CA LYS A 332 -22.08 2.30 12.61
C LYS A 332 -22.30 0.79 12.69
N GLY A 333 -22.96 0.32 13.74
CA GLY A 333 -23.32 -1.09 13.91
C GLY A 333 -24.72 -1.26 14.48
N ASP A 334 -25.12 -2.51 14.66
CA ASP A 334 -26.35 -2.88 15.36
C ASP A 334 -26.22 -2.62 16.88
N PRO A 335 -27.32 -2.64 17.66
CA PRO A 335 -27.27 -2.37 19.10
C PRO A 335 -26.33 -3.27 19.90
N ASP A 336 -26.04 -4.48 19.41
CA ASP A 336 -25.11 -5.46 19.98
C ASP A 336 -23.67 -5.36 19.42
N GLU A 337 -23.35 -4.26 18.75
CA GLU A 337 -22.04 -3.98 18.16
C GLU A 337 -21.31 -2.84 18.88
N PRO A 338 -20.91 -3.02 20.16
CA PRO A 338 -20.28 -1.96 20.92
C PRO A 338 -19.00 -1.50 20.24
N GLY A 339 -18.83 -0.17 20.20
CA GLY A 339 -17.67 0.46 19.58
C GLY A 339 -17.83 0.79 18.09
N ALA A 340 -18.86 0.31 17.40
CA ALA A 340 -19.14 0.69 16.01
C ALA A 340 -19.76 2.10 15.94
N ASN A 341 -18.92 3.13 15.85
CA ASN A 341 -19.36 4.52 15.78
C ASN A 341 -18.34 5.38 14.99
N PRO A 342 -18.73 6.58 14.49
CA PRO A 342 -17.86 7.39 13.65
C PRO A 342 -16.61 7.89 14.37
N GLN A 343 -16.68 8.13 15.69
CA GLN A 343 -15.54 8.60 16.47
C GLN A 343 -14.45 7.53 16.55
N TYR A 344 -14.79 6.28 16.86
CA TYR A 344 -13.81 5.20 16.97
C TYR A 344 -13.29 4.78 15.59
N ALA A 345 -14.13 4.82 14.56
CA ALA A 345 -13.69 4.62 13.18
C ALA A 345 -12.66 5.66 12.74
N ALA A 346 -12.90 6.94 13.05
CA ALA A 346 -11.95 8.02 12.77
C ALA A 346 -10.63 7.84 13.52
N ILE A 347 -10.68 7.48 14.81
CA ILE A 347 -9.47 7.25 15.61
C ILE A 347 -8.68 6.06 15.05
N TYR A 348 -9.33 4.92 14.83
CA TYR A 348 -8.66 3.71 14.35
C TYR A 348 -7.97 3.93 13.00
N ASN A 349 -8.75 4.37 11.99
CA ASN A 349 -8.23 4.54 10.64
C ASN A 349 -7.25 5.72 10.56
N GLY A 350 -7.49 6.82 11.27
CA GLY A 350 -6.57 7.95 11.33
C GLY A 350 -5.22 7.57 11.93
N ASN A 351 -5.21 6.86 13.07
CA ASN A 351 -3.96 6.40 13.70
C ASN A 351 -3.27 5.32 12.87
N LEU A 352 -4.02 4.40 12.25
CA LEU A 352 -3.46 3.39 11.35
C LEU A 352 -2.72 4.05 10.17
N LEU A 353 -3.32 5.05 9.52
CA LEU A 353 -2.68 5.78 8.42
C LEU A 353 -1.41 6.50 8.89
N GLN A 354 -1.40 7.08 10.08
CA GLN A 354 -0.19 7.68 10.66
C GLN A 354 0.92 6.64 10.86
N ARG A 355 0.59 5.44 11.39
CA ARG A 355 1.56 4.36 11.62
C ARG A 355 2.15 3.84 10.30
N ILE A 356 1.32 3.76 9.24
CA ILE A 356 1.73 3.38 7.89
C ILE A 356 2.68 4.44 7.31
N GLU A 357 2.36 5.72 7.44
CA GLU A 357 3.19 6.84 6.97
C GLU A 357 4.55 6.88 7.69
N MET A 358 4.57 6.55 8.98
CA MET A 358 5.80 6.38 9.77
C MET A 358 6.62 5.15 9.36
N LYS A 359 6.14 4.34 8.41
CA LYS A 359 6.76 3.09 7.95
C LYS A 359 7.06 2.15 9.13
N GLN A 360 6.17 2.14 10.12
CA GLN A 360 6.39 1.40 11.35
C GLN A 360 6.20 -0.12 11.13
N GLY A 361 7.13 -0.90 11.68
CA GLY A 361 7.02 -2.36 11.80
C GLY A 361 6.44 -2.81 13.14
N THR A 362 6.19 -4.11 13.27
CA THR A 362 5.76 -4.71 14.54
C THR A 362 6.92 -4.85 15.53
N PRO A 363 6.67 -5.10 16.84
CA PRO A 363 7.73 -5.40 17.79
C PRO A 363 8.65 -6.57 17.38
N LEU A 364 8.11 -7.63 16.75
CA LEU A 364 8.93 -8.76 16.25
C LEU A 364 9.75 -8.39 15.01
N LYS A 365 9.22 -7.50 14.15
CA LYS A 365 9.87 -7.06 12.90
C LYS A 365 9.91 -5.52 12.79
N PRO A 366 10.69 -4.83 13.65
CA PRO A 366 10.61 -3.37 13.79
C PRO A 366 11.10 -2.58 12.57
N TYR A 367 11.90 -3.21 11.70
CA TYR A 367 12.49 -2.57 10.51
C TYR A 367 11.79 -2.93 9.21
N VAL A 368 10.71 -3.71 9.27
CA VAL A 368 9.90 -4.09 8.10
C VAL A 368 8.55 -3.39 8.25
N PRO A 369 8.26 -2.36 7.43
CA PRO A 369 6.97 -1.66 7.48
C PRO A 369 5.82 -2.64 7.27
N VAL A 370 4.73 -2.46 8.01
CA VAL A 370 3.56 -3.33 7.87
C VAL A 370 2.78 -2.97 6.60
N ASP A 371 2.84 -3.86 5.61
CA ASP A 371 2.06 -3.76 4.39
C ASP A 371 0.56 -3.97 4.68
N THR A 372 -0.27 -2.97 4.43
CA THR A 372 -1.66 -2.91 4.88
C THR A 372 -2.63 -2.41 3.81
N TYR A 373 -3.73 -3.13 3.64
CA TYR A 373 -4.92 -2.69 2.91
C TYR A 373 -6.05 -2.33 3.88
N VAL A 374 -6.46 -1.06 3.86
CA VAL A 374 -7.59 -0.58 4.68
C VAL A 374 -8.91 -1.09 4.10
N PHE A 375 -9.80 -1.56 4.95
CA PHE A 375 -11.16 -1.99 4.63
C PHE A 375 -12.15 -0.94 5.15
N ALA A 376 -12.85 -0.20 4.30
CA ALA A 376 -12.80 -0.19 2.82
C ALA A 376 -12.96 1.21 2.24
N LEU A 377 -12.86 1.35 0.92
CA LEU A 377 -12.97 2.65 0.25
C LEU A 377 -14.35 3.29 0.47
N PHE A 378 -15.43 2.52 0.29
CA PHE A 378 -16.81 3.00 0.39
C PHE A 378 -17.63 2.22 1.40
N ASN A 379 -18.69 2.85 1.91
CA ASN A 379 -19.80 2.14 2.54
C ASN A 379 -20.54 1.31 1.47
N GLU A 380 -20.77 0.03 1.76
CA GLU A 380 -21.31 -0.95 0.81
C GLU A 380 -22.72 -1.38 1.23
N ASP A 381 -23.76 -0.73 0.69
CA ASP A 381 -25.14 -0.81 1.20
C ASP A 381 -25.83 -2.17 1.01
N MET A 382 -25.32 -3.03 0.12
CA MET A 382 -25.87 -4.35 -0.15
C MET A 382 -25.16 -5.47 0.61
N LYS A 383 -24.14 -5.18 1.43
CA LYS A 383 -23.47 -6.23 2.21
C LYS A 383 -24.46 -6.90 3.19
N PRO A 384 -24.53 -8.24 3.17
CA PRO A 384 -25.39 -8.99 4.09
C PRO A 384 -24.83 -8.95 5.53
N GLY A 385 -25.61 -9.41 6.50
CA GLY A 385 -25.18 -9.50 7.89
C GLY A 385 -25.44 -8.22 8.71
N PRO A 386 -24.70 -8.01 9.80
CA PRO A 386 -24.97 -6.93 10.75
C PRO A 386 -24.76 -5.54 10.13
N ALA A 387 -25.28 -4.49 10.78
CA ALA A 387 -25.15 -3.12 10.28
C ALA A 387 -23.70 -2.67 10.12
N SER A 388 -22.75 -3.19 10.91
CA SER A 388 -21.32 -2.90 10.70
C SER A 388 -20.85 -3.17 9.28
N GLU A 389 -21.32 -4.24 8.65
CA GLU A 389 -20.86 -4.66 7.32
C GLU A 389 -21.09 -3.60 6.24
N ARG A 390 -22.13 -2.77 6.41
CA ARG A 390 -22.49 -1.70 5.47
C ARG A 390 -21.79 -0.37 5.76
N ASN A 391 -20.97 -0.30 6.82
CA ASN A 391 -20.49 0.97 7.39
C ASN A 391 -18.96 1.02 7.66
N TYR A 392 -18.15 0.24 6.93
CA TYR A 392 -16.68 0.24 7.01
C TYR A 392 -15.99 1.29 6.12
N GLY A 393 -16.73 1.97 5.25
CA GLY A 393 -16.17 2.90 4.27
C GLY A 393 -15.44 4.07 4.91
N LEU A 394 -14.32 4.46 4.30
CA LEU A 394 -13.71 5.78 4.53
C LEU A 394 -14.58 6.89 3.90
N PHE A 395 -15.27 6.57 2.81
CA PHE A 395 -16.14 7.47 2.07
C PHE A 395 -17.56 6.93 1.97
N ASN A 396 -18.53 7.83 1.88
CA ASN A 396 -19.85 7.52 1.40
C ASN A 396 -19.82 7.34 -0.13
N PRO A 397 -20.85 6.71 -0.73
CA PRO A 397 -20.92 6.50 -2.18
C PRO A 397 -20.91 7.80 -3.01
N ASP A 398 -21.25 8.96 -2.42
CA ASP A 398 -21.18 10.26 -3.08
C ASP A 398 -19.76 10.89 -3.06
N GLY A 399 -18.78 10.22 -2.44
CA GLY A 399 -17.40 10.70 -2.31
C GLY A 399 -17.16 11.61 -1.10
N THR A 400 -18.17 11.89 -0.28
CA THR A 400 -17.97 12.60 0.99
C THR A 400 -17.30 11.68 2.02
N PRO A 401 -16.42 12.18 2.90
CA PRO A 401 -15.87 11.38 3.98
C PRO A 401 -16.98 10.85 4.90
N ALA A 402 -16.96 9.56 5.23
CA ALA A 402 -17.90 8.98 6.20
C ALA A 402 -17.66 9.53 7.63
N TYR A 403 -16.42 9.92 7.91
CA TYR A 403 -15.96 10.56 9.14
C TYR A 403 -14.64 11.29 8.84
N ASN A 404 -14.26 12.25 9.69
CA ASN A 404 -13.10 13.09 9.44
C ASN A 404 -11.80 12.42 9.92
N ILE A 405 -10.95 12.03 8.97
CA ILE A 405 -9.57 11.55 9.20
C ILE A 405 -8.52 12.43 8.50
N GLY A 406 -8.90 13.65 8.11
CA GLY A 406 -8.02 14.57 7.38
C GLY A 406 -7.79 14.22 5.91
N LEU A 407 -8.47 13.19 5.39
CA LEU A 407 -8.46 12.86 3.96
C LEU A 407 -9.44 13.77 3.20
N ASN A 408 -8.90 14.59 2.29
CA ASN A 408 -9.67 15.42 1.37
C ASN A 408 -9.61 14.80 -0.03
N GLY A 409 -10.47 13.82 -0.30
CA GLY A 409 -10.60 13.22 -1.62
C GLY A 409 -11.41 14.12 -2.58
N TYR A 410 -11.05 14.12 -3.85
CA TYR A 410 -11.81 14.77 -4.92
C TYR A 410 -12.52 13.72 -5.76
N LEU A 411 -13.85 13.69 -5.67
CA LEU A 411 -14.69 12.92 -6.58
C LEU A 411 -15.32 13.87 -7.60
N PRO A 412 -15.05 13.71 -8.92
CA PRO A 412 -15.64 14.58 -9.93
C PRO A 412 -17.18 14.51 -9.89
N PRO A 413 -17.90 15.63 -10.10
CA PRO A 413 -19.36 15.66 -10.15
C PRO A 413 -19.91 14.82 -11.32
N LEU A 414 -21.19 14.43 -11.25
CA LEU A 414 -21.86 13.73 -12.36
C LEU A 414 -21.93 14.67 -13.58
N ALA A 415 -21.96 14.12 -14.79
CA ALA A 415 -21.93 14.93 -16.03
C ALA A 415 -23.07 15.96 -16.11
N SER A 416 -24.25 15.66 -15.55
CA SER A 416 -25.36 16.60 -15.40
C SER A 416 -25.02 17.81 -14.51
N ASP A 417 -24.29 17.56 -13.43
CA ASP A 417 -23.90 18.57 -12.46
C ASP A 417 -22.71 19.40 -12.97
N ALA A 418 -21.83 18.80 -13.75
CA ALA A 418 -20.76 19.50 -14.46
C ALA A 418 -21.32 20.51 -15.46
N ILE A 419 -22.38 20.15 -16.21
CA ILE A 419 -23.08 21.08 -17.11
C ILE A 419 -23.70 22.23 -16.30
N SER A 420 -24.36 21.93 -15.18
CA SER A 420 -24.92 22.96 -14.29
C SER A 420 -23.85 23.91 -13.75
N MET A 421 -22.70 23.39 -13.31
CA MET A 421 -21.55 24.21 -12.90
C MET A 421 -21.03 25.09 -14.03
N VAL A 422 -20.85 24.55 -15.24
CA VAL A 422 -20.39 25.31 -16.40
C VAL A 422 -21.39 26.41 -16.77
N VAL A 423 -22.69 26.11 -16.76
CA VAL A 423 -23.74 27.11 -17.00
C VAL A 423 -23.72 28.22 -15.96
N ASN A 424 -23.54 27.88 -14.68
CA ASN A 424 -23.43 28.87 -13.61
C ASN A 424 -22.17 29.72 -13.73
N LEU A 425 -21.03 29.11 -14.10
CA LEU A 425 -19.76 29.82 -14.29
C LEU A 425 -19.82 30.76 -15.50
N VAL A 426 -20.39 30.30 -16.62
CA VAL A 426 -20.62 31.12 -17.81
C VAL A 426 -21.58 32.26 -17.50
N SER A 427 -22.64 32.00 -16.74
CA SER A 427 -23.59 33.04 -16.32
C SER A 427 -22.90 34.10 -15.46
N LEU A 428 -22.07 33.69 -14.48
CA LEU A 428 -21.31 34.62 -13.64
C LEU A 428 -20.31 35.45 -14.46
N LEU A 429 -19.61 34.82 -15.41
CA LEU A 429 -18.69 35.52 -16.32
C LEU A 429 -19.42 36.54 -17.20
N VAL A 430 -20.60 36.18 -17.73
CA VAL A 430 -21.44 37.11 -18.49
C VAL A 430 -21.92 38.29 -17.62
N PHE A 431 -22.36 38.04 -16.39
CA PHE A 431 -22.76 39.11 -15.47
C PHE A 431 -21.61 40.04 -15.11
N THR A 432 -20.42 39.51 -14.81
CA THR A 432 -19.23 40.34 -14.53
C THR A 432 -18.78 41.14 -15.74
N PHE A 433 -18.87 40.57 -16.95
CA PHE A 433 -18.55 41.27 -18.19
C PHE A 433 -19.53 42.41 -18.49
N ILE A 434 -20.84 42.17 -18.30
CA ILE A 434 -21.87 43.21 -18.44
C ILE A 434 -21.67 44.33 -17.41
N ALA A 435 -21.37 43.98 -16.15
CA ALA A 435 -21.10 44.96 -15.11
C ALA A 435 -19.86 45.82 -15.40
N MET A 436 -18.82 45.25 -16.03
CA MET A 436 -17.63 45.99 -16.45
C MET A 436 -17.86 46.91 -17.66
N ILE A 437 -18.86 46.63 -18.51
CA ILE A 437 -19.24 47.52 -19.64
C ILE A 437 -20.12 48.67 -19.17
N LEU A 438 -20.89 48.47 -18.09
CA LEU A 438 -21.83 49.45 -17.55
C LEU A 438 -21.23 50.38 -16.49
N ALA A 439 -20.02 50.10 -16.00
CA ALA A 439 -19.23 50.94 -15.11
C ALA A 439 -18.22 51.79 -15.90
#